data_AF-A0A5M8NTH2-F1
#
_entry.id   AF-A0A5M8NTH2-F1
#
_cell.length_a   1.000
_cell.length_b   1.000
_cell.length_c   1.000
_cell.angle_alpha   90.00
_cell.angle_beta   90.00
_cell.angle_gamma   90.00
#
_symmetry.space_group_name_H-M   'P 1'
#
loop_
_entity.id
_entity.type
_entity.pdbx_description
1 polymer ?
#
loop_
_entity_poly.entity_id
_entity_poly.type
_entity_poly.pdbx_seq_one_letter_code
_entity_poly.pdbx_strand_id
1 'polypeptide(L)'
;MSKLSELKNSILADGVIDSDEVAQLREVLFADGVIDKEEAEFLFELNDAVSGKKNDAGWSALFVEAITNFLLEDEASPGEIDDVEAQWLLAKIQGDGQIDGIELALLKNLKAKAKIFPQSLAALLK
;
A
#
# COMPACT_ATOMS: atom_id res chain seq x y z
N MET A 1 9.07 15.73 14.84
CA MET A 1 8.72 14.36 14.39
C MET A 1 7.51 14.53 13.48
N SER A 2 7.50 13.95 12.27
CA SER A 2 6.29 13.98 11.44
C SER A 2 5.20 13.13 12.10
N LYS A 3 3.92 13.48 11.92
CA LYS A 3 2.78 12.73 12.50
C LYS A 3 2.81 11.24 12.13
N LEU A 4 3.28 10.91 10.92
CA LEU A 4 3.55 9.54 10.47
C LEU A 4 4.59 8.79 11.32
N SER A 5 5.65 9.48 11.77
CA SER A 5 6.69 8.87 12.61
C SER A 5 6.15 8.48 13.99
N GLU A 6 5.24 9.29 14.53
CA GLU A 6 4.60 9.02 15.83
C GLU A 6 3.63 7.85 15.73
N LEU A 7 2.81 7.81 14.67
CA LEU A 7 1.93 6.68 14.37
C LEU A 7 2.70 5.37 14.22
N LYS A 8 3.79 5.38 13.44
CA LYS A 8 4.66 4.21 13.29
C LYS A 8 5.18 3.70 14.63
N ASN A 9 5.64 4.59 15.50
CA ASN A 9 6.15 4.16 16.82
C ASN A 9 5.05 3.57 17.71
N SER A 10 3.81 4.08 17.62
CA SER A 10 2.65 3.51 18.34
C SER A 10 2.36 2.10 17.85
N ILE A 11 2.19 1.93 16.54
CA ILE A 11 1.84 0.66 15.90
C ILE A 11 2.95 -0.38 16.08
N LEU A 12 4.22 0.05 16.10
CA LEU A 12 5.34 -0.86 16.39
C LEU A 12 5.39 -1.29 17.86
N ALA A 13 4.80 -0.52 18.78
CA ALA A 13 4.85 -0.81 20.21
C ALA A 13 3.86 -1.91 20.61
N ASP A 14 2.63 -1.90 20.07
CA ASP A 14 1.64 -2.95 20.30
C ASP A 14 1.66 -4.03 19.21
N GLY A 15 2.20 -3.67 18.05
CA GLY A 15 2.38 -4.51 16.89
C GLY A 15 1.14 -4.65 16.02
N VAL A 16 -0.02 -4.09 16.37
CA VAL A 16 -1.26 -4.29 15.61
C VAL A 16 -1.77 -2.96 15.12
N ILE A 17 -2.57 -2.97 14.05
CA ILE A 17 -3.27 -1.77 13.60
C ILE A 17 -4.74 -1.90 13.99
N ASP A 18 -5.20 -1.02 14.86
CA ASP A 18 -6.62 -0.94 15.24
C ASP A 18 -7.42 0.06 14.39
N SER A 19 -8.73 0.13 14.62
CA SER A 19 -9.62 1.01 13.85
C SER A 19 -9.33 2.50 14.04
N ASP A 20 -8.85 2.91 15.22
CA ASP A 20 -8.52 4.31 15.51
C ASP A 20 -7.23 4.69 14.78
N GLU A 21 -6.25 3.81 14.75
CA GLU A 21 -5.00 3.98 14.00
C GLU A 21 -5.24 4.00 12.50
N VAL A 22 -6.13 3.16 11.96
CA VAL A 22 -6.58 3.24 10.56
C VAL A 22 -7.15 4.62 10.25
N ALA A 23 -8.01 5.16 11.12
CA ALA A 23 -8.60 6.47 10.92
C ALA A 23 -7.55 7.59 10.92
N GLN A 24 -6.59 7.52 11.85
CA GLN A 24 -5.49 8.48 11.93
C GLN A 24 -4.55 8.41 10.72
N LEU A 25 -4.18 7.20 10.29
CA LEU A 25 -3.37 7.00 9.08
C LEU A 25 -4.07 7.58 7.86
N ARG A 26 -5.37 7.31 7.70
CA ARG A 26 -6.16 7.87 6.61
C ARG A 26 -6.19 9.39 6.62
N GLU A 27 -6.39 10.02 7.79
CA GLU A 27 -6.38 11.47 7.90
C GLU A 27 -5.04 12.06 7.44
N VAL A 28 -3.93 11.42 7.82
CA VAL A 28 -2.59 11.93 7.50
C VAL A 28 -2.22 11.70 6.05
N LEU A 29 -2.42 10.49 5.52
CA LEU A 29 -2.05 10.09 4.16
C LEU A 29 -2.84 10.87 3.09
N PHE A 30 -4.11 11.20 3.35
CA PHE A 30 -4.94 11.89 2.37
C PHE A 30 -5.05 13.40 2.64
N ALA A 31 -4.19 13.96 3.50
CA ALA A 31 -4.32 15.35 3.94
C ALA A 31 -4.01 16.37 2.84
N ASP A 32 -3.04 16.08 1.97
CA ASP A 32 -2.64 16.90 0.84
C ASP A 32 -3.33 16.47 -0.48
N GLY A 33 -4.05 15.35 -0.44
CA GLY A 33 -4.86 14.82 -1.53
C GLY A 33 -4.09 13.98 -2.55
N VAL A 34 -2.80 13.71 -2.32
CA VAL A 34 -1.99 12.86 -3.20
C VAL A 34 -1.18 11.90 -2.34
N ILE A 35 -1.13 10.62 -2.71
CA ILE A 35 -0.21 9.69 -2.07
C ILE A 35 1.12 9.79 -2.79
N ASP A 36 2.18 10.19 -2.09
CA ASP A 36 3.50 10.25 -2.68
C ASP A 36 4.31 8.95 -2.46
N LYS A 37 5.51 8.90 -3.04
CA LYS A 37 6.38 7.73 -2.93
C LYS A 37 6.84 7.48 -1.49
N GLU A 38 7.10 8.52 -0.71
CA GLU A 38 7.55 8.36 0.69
C GLU A 38 6.43 7.75 1.54
N GLU A 39 5.19 8.17 1.31
CA GLU A 39 4.00 7.61 1.97
C GLU A 39 3.69 6.18 1.51
N ALA A 40 3.82 5.90 0.22
CA ALA A 40 3.67 4.54 -0.30
C ALA A 40 4.74 3.60 0.29
N GLU A 41 6.00 4.04 0.39
CA GLU A 41 7.07 3.26 1.02
C GLU A 41 6.81 3.05 2.51
N PHE A 42 6.33 4.07 3.22
CA PHE A 42 5.92 3.98 4.61
C PHE A 42 4.81 2.94 4.83
N LEU A 43 3.80 2.90 3.96
CA LEU A 43 2.72 1.93 4.02
C LEU A 43 3.23 0.49 3.88
N PHE A 44 4.16 0.24 2.96
CA PHE A 44 4.79 -1.09 2.82
C PHE A 44 5.59 -1.47 4.07
N GLU A 45 6.42 -0.57 4.59
CA GLU A 45 7.16 -0.83 5.84
C GLU A 45 6.23 -1.16 7.01
N LEU A 46 5.08 -0.47 7.07
CA LEU A 46 4.09 -0.70 8.10
C LEU A 46 3.41 -2.05 7.91
N ASN A 47 3.00 -2.38 6.68
CA ASN A 47 2.40 -3.67 6.35
C ASN A 47 3.32 -4.84 6.76
N ASP A 48 4.60 -4.76 6.41
CA ASP A 48 5.61 -5.75 6.77
C ASP A 48 5.72 -5.91 8.29
N ALA A 49 5.74 -4.79 9.01
CA ALA A 49 5.86 -4.79 10.47
C ALA A 49 4.65 -5.40 11.19
N VAL A 50 3.47 -5.36 10.58
CA VAL A 50 2.22 -5.88 11.16
C VAL A 50 1.71 -7.15 10.47
N SER A 51 2.47 -7.71 9.53
CA SER A 51 2.10 -8.90 8.78
C SER A 51 1.87 -10.11 9.69
N GLY A 52 0.86 -10.90 9.36
CA GLY A 52 0.44 -12.09 10.14
C GLY A 52 -0.26 -11.80 11.48
N LYS A 53 -0.51 -10.53 11.82
CA LYS A 53 -1.18 -10.14 13.06
C LYS A 53 -2.67 -9.86 12.85
N LYS A 54 -3.41 -9.67 13.95
CA LYS A 54 -4.86 -9.43 13.94
C LYS A 54 -5.17 -7.94 13.74
N ASN A 55 -4.74 -7.41 12.61
CA ASN A 55 -5.04 -6.03 12.23
C ASN A 55 -6.53 -5.86 11.90
N ASP A 56 -7.04 -4.66 12.10
CA ASP A 56 -8.40 -4.31 11.72
C ASP A 56 -8.62 -4.45 10.20
N ALA A 57 -9.84 -4.82 9.80
CA ALA A 57 -10.17 -4.98 8.38
C ALA A 57 -10.03 -3.66 7.59
N GLY A 58 -10.17 -2.52 8.26
CA GLY A 58 -9.94 -1.19 7.70
C GLY A 58 -8.50 -0.98 7.24
N TRP A 59 -7.52 -1.66 7.84
CA TRP A 59 -6.11 -1.56 7.42
C TRP A 59 -5.91 -2.05 5.99
N SER A 60 -6.45 -3.24 5.67
CA SER A 60 -6.35 -3.78 4.32
C SER A 60 -7.03 -2.88 3.29
N ALA A 61 -8.18 -2.30 3.63
CA ALA A 61 -8.88 -1.37 2.74
C ALA A 61 -8.07 -0.09 2.50
N LEU A 62 -7.51 0.50 3.56
CA LEU A 62 -6.69 1.71 3.50
C LEU A 62 -5.43 1.51 2.66
N PHE A 63 -4.70 0.42 2.92
CA PHE A 63 -3.48 0.10 2.19
C PHE A 63 -3.76 -0.06 0.69
N VAL A 64 -4.77 -0.85 0.33
CA VAL A 64 -5.14 -1.08 -1.07
C VAL A 64 -5.56 0.22 -1.75
N GLU A 65 -6.36 1.06 -1.09
CA GLU A 65 -6.78 2.35 -1.64
C GLU A 65 -5.60 3.29 -1.87
N ALA A 66 -4.76 3.50 -0.87
CA ALA A 66 -3.66 4.45 -0.94
C ALA A 66 -2.63 4.07 -2.01
N ILE A 67 -2.18 2.80 -2.05
CA ILE A 67 -1.23 2.35 -3.08
C ILE A 67 -1.86 2.36 -4.48
N THR A 68 -3.17 2.14 -4.58
CA THR A 68 -3.87 2.27 -5.87
C THR A 68 -3.88 3.71 -6.35
N ASN A 69 -4.13 4.68 -5.47
CA ASN A 69 -4.11 6.08 -5.85
C ASN A 69 -2.69 6.51 -6.25
N PHE A 70 -1.67 6.10 -5.49
CA PHE A 70 -0.28 6.36 -5.84
C PHE A 70 0.09 5.89 -7.27
N LEU A 71 -0.36 4.69 -7.65
CA LEU A 71 0.01 4.07 -8.93
C LEU A 71 -0.92 4.41 -10.11
N LEU A 72 -2.13 4.92 -9.87
CA LEU A 72 -3.12 5.16 -10.94
C LEU A 72 -3.49 6.63 -11.09
N GLU A 73 -3.15 7.48 -10.13
CA GLU A 73 -3.43 8.93 -10.17
C GLU A 73 -2.16 9.77 -10.36
N ASP A 74 -1.09 9.15 -10.86
CA ASP A 74 0.14 9.84 -11.21
C ASP A 74 -0.05 10.78 -12.44
N GLU A 75 0.79 11.80 -12.57
CA GLU A 75 0.67 12.79 -13.67
C GLU A 75 1.20 12.28 -15.02
N ALA A 76 2.08 11.27 -15.02
CA ALA A 76 2.77 10.81 -16.22
C ALA A 76 1.93 9.79 -17.01
N SER A 77 1.24 8.88 -16.33
CA SER A 77 0.44 7.80 -16.91
C SER A 77 -0.89 7.50 -16.17
N PRO A 78 -1.82 8.47 -16.08
CA PRO A 78 -3.06 8.29 -15.31
C PRO A 78 -3.89 7.05 -15.68
N GLY A 79 -4.01 6.14 -14.73
CA GLY A 79 -4.76 4.88 -14.81
C GLY A 79 -4.02 3.75 -15.50
N GLU A 80 -2.72 3.89 -15.73
CA GLU A 80 -1.85 2.87 -16.32
C GLU A 80 -0.69 2.63 -15.36
N ILE A 81 -0.30 1.37 -15.16
CA ILE A 81 0.91 1.06 -14.43
C ILE A 81 2.03 0.90 -15.46
N ASP A 82 2.99 1.81 -15.44
CA ASP A 82 4.12 1.79 -16.37
C ASP A 82 5.20 0.77 -15.94
N ASP A 83 6.26 0.63 -16.76
CA ASP A 83 7.33 -0.34 -16.48
C ASP A 83 8.13 0.01 -15.20
N VAL A 84 8.28 1.29 -14.87
CA VAL A 84 9.03 1.76 -13.69
C VAL A 84 8.23 1.47 -12.42
N GLU A 85 6.95 1.80 -12.43
CA GLU A 85 6.00 1.54 -11.36
C GLU A 85 5.81 0.04 -11.13
N ALA A 86 5.70 -0.74 -12.21
CA ALA A 86 5.62 -2.19 -12.13
C ALA A 86 6.86 -2.78 -11.47
N GLN A 87 8.06 -2.32 -11.85
CA GLN A 87 9.31 -2.78 -11.25
C GLN A 87 9.39 -2.41 -9.77
N TRP A 88 8.98 -1.19 -9.40
CA TRP A 88 8.94 -0.77 -8.01
C TRP A 88 7.97 -1.64 -7.19
N LEU A 89 6.74 -1.83 -7.67
CA LEU A 89 5.73 -2.62 -6.97
C LEU A 89 6.16 -4.09 -6.84
N LEU A 90 6.76 -4.67 -7.89
CA LEU A 90 7.34 -6.01 -7.84
C LEU A 90 8.42 -6.12 -6.77
N ALA A 91 9.32 -5.15 -6.70
CA ALA A 91 10.40 -5.16 -5.71
C ALA A 91 9.87 -5.06 -4.28
N LYS A 92 8.76 -4.33 -4.05
CA LYS A 92 8.09 -4.26 -2.76
C LYS A 92 7.43 -5.59 -2.39
N ILE A 93 6.56 -6.12 -3.27
CA ILE A 93 5.81 -7.37 -3.03
C ILE A 93 6.71 -8.61 -2.95
N GLN A 94 7.84 -8.63 -3.66
CA GLN A 94 8.77 -9.77 -3.62
C GLN A 94 9.87 -9.60 -2.57
N GLY A 95 9.95 -8.44 -1.92
CA GLY A 95 11.05 -8.09 -1.03
C GLY A 95 11.10 -8.93 0.24
N ASP A 96 9.94 -9.33 0.78
CA ASP A 96 9.79 -10.15 1.97
C ASP A 96 9.73 -11.66 1.67
N GLY A 97 9.65 -12.02 0.39
CA GLY A 97 9.59 -13.38 -0.12
C GLY A 97 8.23 -14.06 -0.03
N GLN A 98 7.16 -13.38 0.41
CA GLN A 98 5.83 -13.96 0.56
C GLN A 98 4.73 -12.97 0.19
N ILE A 99 3.92 -13.32 -0.82
CA ILE A 99 2.73 -12.53 -1.16
C ILE A 99 1.64 -12.78 -0.10
N ASP A 100 1.36 -11.77 0.71
CA ASP A 100 0.33 -11.86 1.74
C ASP A 100 -1.09 -11.59 1.20
N GLY A 101 -2.09 -11.70 2.07
CA GLY A 101 -3.49 -11.49 1.69
C GLY A 101 -3.82 -10.06 1.26
N ILE A 102 -3.12 -9.07 1.82
CA ILE A 102 -3.31 -7.64 1.52
C ILE A 102 -2.67 -7.32 0.16
N GLU A 103 -1.47 -7.81 -0.11
CA GLU A 103 -0.79 -7.64 -1.39
C GLU A 103 -1.55 -8.33 -2.53
N LEU A 104 -2.10 -9.51 -2.28
CA LEU A 104 -2.98 -10.18 -3.22
C LEU A 104 -4.25 -9.36 -3.49
N ALA A 105 -4.83 -8.72 -2.47
CA ALA A 105 -5.97 -7.83 -2.62
C ALA A 105 -5.61 -6.58 -3.42
N LEU A 106 -4.42 -6.00 -3.19
CA LEU A 106 -3.89 -4.88 -3.96
C LEU A 106 -3.75 -5.26 -5.44
N LEU A 107 -3.07 -6.36 -5.76
CA LEU A 107 -2.88 -6.82 -7.14
C LEU A 107 -4.22 -7.04 -7.87
N LYS A 108 -5.21 -7.63 -7.19
CA LYS A 108 -6.57 -7.81 -7.74
C LYS A 108 -7.27 -6.48 -7.99
N ASN A 109 -7.15 -5.53 -7.06
CA ASN A 109 -7.75 -4.21 -7.18
C ASN A 109 -7.11 -3.39 -8.31
N LEU A 110 -5.78 -3.39 -8.40
CA LEU A 110 -5.04 -2.76 -9.49
C LEU A 110 -5.44 -3.36 -10.85
N LYS A 111 -5.48 -4.69 -10.97
CA LYS A 111 -5.93 -5.34 -12.20
C LYS A 111 -7.37 -4.99 -12.61
N ALA A 112 -8.23 -4.73 -11.64
CA ALA A 112 -9.62 -4.35 -11.91
C ALA A 112 -9.80 -2.87 -12.30
N LYS A 113 -8.94 -1.98 -11.80
CA LYS A 113 -9.05 -0.53 -11.99
C LYS A 113 -8.13 0.03 -13.07
N ALA A 114 -6.95 -0.56 -13.25
CA ALA A 114 -5.97 -0.09 -14.23
C ALA A 114 -6.43 -0.37 -15.66
N LYS A 115 -6.28 0.61 -16.54
CA LYS A 115 -6.49 0.47 -17.99
C LYS A 115 -5.42 -0.42 -18.59
N ILE A 116 -4.17 -0.22 -18.14
CA ILE A 116 -3.02 -1.04 -18.50
C ILE A 116 -2.45 -1.66 -17.23
N PHE A 117 -2.43 -2.99 -17.21
CA PHE A 117 -1.90 -3.78 -16.11
C PHE A 117 -0.76 -4.69 -16.63
N PRO A 118 0.50 -4.44 -16.22
CA PRO A 118 1.67 -5.17 -16.68
C PRO A 118 1.59 -6.68 -16.48
N GLN A 119 2.08 -7.43 -17.49
CA GLN A 119 2.08 -8.89 -17.46
C GLN A 119 2.95 -9.47 -16.34
N SER A 120 3.98 -8.73 -15.91
CA SER A 120 4.86 -9.07 -14.80
C SER A 120 4.09 -9.14 -13.47
N LEU A 121 3.24 -8.15 -13.18
CA LEU A 121 2.34 -8.15 -12.02
C LEU A 121 1.24 -9.21 -12.18
N ALA A 122 0.70 -9.39 -13.39
CA ALA A 122 -0.32 -10.43 -13.65
C ALA A 122 0.20 -11.85 -13.44
N ALA A 123 1.51 -12.08 -13.53
CA ALA A 123 2.11 -13.38 -13.25
C ALA A 123 2.04 -13.77 -11.77
N LEU A 124 1.94 -12.80 -10.86
CA LEU A 124 1.84 -13.02 -9.41
C LEU A 124 0.45 -13.50 -8.97
N LEU A 125 -0.57 -13.34 -9.81
CA LEU A 125 -1.96 -13.73 -9.53
C LEU A 125 -2.27 -15.20 -9.91
N LYS A 126 -1.26 -15.99 -10.28
CA LYS A 126 -1.41 -17.33 -10.85
C LYS A 126 -1.31 -18.45 -9.82
#